data_AF-A0A1X7V412-F1
#
_entry.id   AF-A0A1X7V412-F1
#
_cell.length_a   1.000
_cell.length_b   1.000
_cell.length_c   1.000
_cell.angle_alpha   90.00
_cell.angle_beta   90.00
_cell.angle_gamma   90.00
#
_symmetry.space_group_name_H-M   'P 1'
#
loop_
_entity.id
_entity.type
_entity.pdbx_description
1 polymer ?
#
loop_
_entity_poly.entity_id
_entity_poly.type
_entity_poly.pdbx_seq_one_letter_code
_entity_poly.pdbx_strand_id
1 'polypeptide(L)'
;MTAGQFVDQVKTNGELLEKRLCTMMNTVRGSNQYWYLRRSEVKHMIAEFGSPTFFLTFSYAEYTFEDIRKYLHKVNSVPPSYNTSKDPVSVSKQFSLKFNKMFNEVLIKGQVLGQVREFCYKKEYQARGAPHYHCLI
;
A
#
# COMPACT_ATOMS: atom_id res chain seq x y z
N MET A 1 23.29 6.01 32.20
CA MET A 1 22.07 5.26 32.56
C MET A 1 22.47 3.81 32.74
N THR A 2 22.28 3.24 33.92
CA THR A 2 22.61 1.83 34.20
C THR A 2 21.42 0.94 33.84
N ALA A 3 21.66 -0.36 33.62
CA ALA A 3 20.59 -1.32 33.31
C ALA A 3 19.49 -1.35 34.40
N GLY A 4 19.86 -1.22 35.68
CA GLY A 4 18.89 -1.13 36.79
C GLY A 4 18.00 0.12 36.71
N GLN A 5 18.59 1.29 36.44
CA GLN A 5 17.84 2.54 36.27
C GLN A 5 16.85 2.47 35.10
N PHE A 6 17.22 1.80 34.01
CA PHE A 6 16.33 1.59 32.88
C PHE A 6 15.15 0.67 33.23
N VAL A 7 15.41 -0.44 33.92
CA VAL A 7 14.35 -1.36 34.39
C VAL A 7 13.37 -0.67 35.32
N ASP A 8 13.86 0.17 36.24
CA ASP A 8 13.00 0.93 37.14
C ASP A 8 12.16 1.94 36.37
N GLN A 9 12.74 2.69 35.43
CA GLN A 9 12.00 3.60 34.54
C GLN A 9 10.92 2.89 33.71
N VAL A 10 11.21 1.69 33.19
CA VAL A 10 10.22 0.88 32.45
C VAL A 10 9.07 0.46 33.38
N LYS A 11 9.36 0.08 34.63
CA LYS A 11 8.33 -0.29 35.60
C LYS A 11 7.48 0.91 36.02
N THR A 12 8.07 2.08 36.23
CA THR A 12 7.33 3.28 36.66
C THR A 12 6.54 3.92 35.51
N ASN A 13 7.08 3.91 34.29
CA ASN A 13 6.49 4.57 33.12
C ASN A 13 5.95 3.57 32.07
N GLY A 14 5.62 2.35 32.48
CA GLY A 14 5.25 1.25 31.59
C GLY A 14 4.12 1.63 30.62
N GLU A 15 3.06 2.26 31.09
CA GLU A 15 1.94 2.70 30.24
C GLU A 15 2.35 3.75 29.20
N LEU A 16 3.18 4.72 29.58
CA LEU A 16 3.64 5.75 28.67
C LEU A 16 4.56 5.14 27.60
N LEU A 17 5.42 4.20 27.99
CA LEU A 17 6.27 3.45 27.08
C LEU A 17 5.41 2.62 26.12
N GLU A 18 4.41 1.90 26.61
CA GLU A 18 3.48 1.12 25.79
C GLU A 18 2.75 2.01 24.76
N LYS A 19 2.23 3.17 25.17
CA LYS A 19 1.60 4.13 24.25
C LYS A 19 2.55 4.59 23.15
N ARG A 20 3.80 4.90 23.49
CA ARG A 20 4.84 5.28 22.50
C ARG A 20 5.16 4.13 21.56
N LEU A 21 5.31 2.92 22.10
CA LEU A 21 5.56 1.72 21.30
C LEU A 21 4.39 1.44 20.35
N CYS A 22 3.14 1.51 20.82
CA CYS A 22 1.98 1.34 19.96
C CYS A 22 1.95 2.36 18.82
N THR A 23 2.25 3.63 19.13
CA THR A 23 2.35 4.70 18.14
C THR A 23 3.45 4.43 17.11
N MET A 24 4.63 3.98 17.55
CA MET A 24 5.72 3.59 16.66
C MET A 24 5.34 2.38 15.79
N MET A 25 4.71 1.37 16.39
CA MET A 25 4.33 0.13 15.73
C MET A 25 3.25 0.34 14.66
N ASN A 26 2.44 1.41 14.74
CA ASN A 26 1.52 1.80 13.67
C ASN A 26 2.24 2.04 12.33
N THR A 27 3.55 2.35 12.33
CA THR A 27 4.34 2.56 11.10
C THR A 27 4.86 1.25 10.49
N VAL A 28 4.94 0.19 11.30
CA VAL A 28 5.43 -1.14 10.88
C VAL A 28 4.33 -1.88 10.14
N ARG A 29 4.42 -1.94 8.82
CA ARG A 29 3.43 -2.64 7.99
C ARG A 29 3.25 -4.08 8.45
N GLY A 30 2.00 -4.48 8.63
CA GLY A 30 1.64 -5.83 9.05
C GLY A 30 1.53 -6.03 10.56
N SER A 31 1.96 -5.05 11.38
CA SER A 31 1.74 -5.10 12.82
C SER A 31 0.25 -4.97 13.17
N ASN A 32 -0.15 -5.45 14.36
CA ASN A 32 -1.52 -5.29 14.84
C ASN A 32 -1.92 -3.81 14.95
N GLN A 33 -0.99 -2.97 15.39
CA GLN A 33 -1.13 -1.53 15.49
C GLN A 33 -1.37 -0.88 14.12
N TYR A 34 -0.57 -1.24 13.12
CA TYR A 34 -0.78 -0.80 11.73
C TYR A 34 -2.18 -1.18 11.23
N TRP A 35 -2.61 -2.43 11.45
CA TRP A 35 -3.95 -2.87 11.02
C TRP A 35 -5.08 -2.20 11.78
N TYR A 36 -4.87 -1.92 13.07
CA TYR A 36 -5.82 -1.18 13.89
C TYR A 36 -6.05 0.22 13.31
N LEU A 37 -4.96 0.96 13.03
CA LEU A 37 -5.03 2.29 12.42
C LEU A 37 -5.74 2.25 11.06
N ARG A 38 -5.31 1.38 10.14
CA ARG A 38 -5.91 1.27 8.79
C ARG A 38 -7.39 0.90 8.83
N ARG A 39 -7.78 -0.01 9.71
CA ARG A 39 -9.19 -0.36 9.90
C ARG A 39 -9.98 0.81 10.47
N SER A 40 -9.40 1.56 11.40
CA SER A 40 -10.01 2.74 12.00
C SER A 40 -10.26 3.84 10.96
N GLU A 41 -9.29 4.09 10.05
CA GLU A 41 -9.43 5.03 8.94
C GLU A 41 -10.64 4.68 8.06
N VAL A 42 -10.77 3.41 7.65
CA VAL A 42 -11.90 2.94 6.81
C VAL A 42 -13.23 3.05 7.57
N LYS A 43 -13.28 2.67 8.85
CA LYS A 43 -14.48 2.81 9.67
C LYS A 43 -14.91 4.27 9.81
N HIS A 44 -13.95 5.17 9.99
CA HIS A 44 -14.23 6.60 10.11
C HIS A 44 -14.75 7.17 8.79
N MET A 45 -14.14 6.80 7.67
CA MET A 45 -14.63 7.15 6.33
C MET A 45 -16.08 6.70 6.12
N ILE A 46 -16.43 5.48 6.52
CA ILE A 46 -17.80 4.97 6.40
C ILE A 46 -18.77 5.72 7.34
N ALA A 47 -18.33 6.04 8.55
CA ALA A 47 -19.16 6.76 9.51
C ALA A 47 -19.46 8.20 9.07
N GLU A 48 -18.49 8.87 8.45
CA GLU A 48 -18.61 10.28 8.03
C GLU A 48 -19.27 10.43 6.65
N PHE A 49 -18.89 9.60 5.68
CA PHE A 49 -19.31 9.75 4.29
C PHE A 49 -20.34 8.71 3.83
N GLY A 50 -20.61 7.69 4.64
CA GLY A 50 -21.50 6.58 4.30
C GLY A 50 -20.77 5.41 3.62
N SER A 51 -21.55 4.45 3.12
CA SER A 51 -20.98 3.27 2.44
C SER A 51 -20.26 3.66 1.15
N PRO A 52 -19.13 3.02 0.81
CA PRO A 52 -18.47 3.24 -0.47
C PRO A 52 -19.41 2.89 -1.64
N THR A 53 -19.32 3.66 -2.71
CA THR A 53 -20.10 3.47 -3.93
C THR A 53 -19.47 2.40 -4.81
N PHE A 54 -18.14 2.39 -4.91
CA PHE A 54 -17.39 1.43 -5.71
C PHE A 54 -16.33 0.69 -4.90
N PHE A 55 -16.22 -0.61 -5.17
CA PHE A 55 -15.09 -1.44 -4.77
C PHE A 55 -14.30 -1.80 -6.03
N LEU A 56 -13.12 -1.20 -6.21
CA LEU A 56 -12.30 -1.40 -7.39
C LEU A 56 -11.06 -2.23 -7.05
N THR A 57 -10.70 -3.11 -7.98
CA THR A 57 -9.52 -3.95 -7.85
C THR A 57 -8.67 -3.81 -9.10
N PHE A 58 -7.42 -3.37 -8.93
CA PHE A 58 -6.46 -3.22 -10.01
C PHE A 58 -5.38 -4.29 -9.89
N SER A 59 -5.36 -5.19 -10.86
CA SER A 59 -4.36 -6.24 -10.98
C SER A 59 -3.43 -5.98 -12.15
N TYR A 60 -2.21 -6.50 -12.02
CA TYR A 60 -1.24 -6.46 -13.09
C TYR A 60 -1.27 -7.75 -13.91
N ALA A 61 -1.07 -7.61 -15.22
CA ALA A 61 -0.97 -8.71 -16.17
C ALA A 61 0.49 -8.89 -16.61
N GLU A 62 1.40 -9.14 -15.66
CA GLU A 62 2.86 -9.16 -15.87
C GLU A 62 3.35 -10.13 -16.95
N TYR A 63 2.60 -11.19 -17.25
CA TYR A 63 3.02 -12.22 -18.20
C TYR A 63 2.75 -11.84 -19.65
N THR A 64 1.68 -11.08 -19.90
CA THR A 64 1.18 -10.79 -21.25
C THR A 64 1.46 -9.36 -21.69
N PHE A 65 1.88 -8.50 -20.77
CA PHE A 65 1.96 -7.06 -21.05
C PHE A 65 3.29 -6.66 -21.68
N GLU A 66 3.30 -6.34 -22.97
CA GLU A 66 4.55 -6.01 -23.69
C GLU A 66 5.25 -4.75 -23.14
N ASP A 67 4.48 -3.82 -22.59
CA ASP A 67 4.99 -2.61 -21.95
C ASP A 67 5.91 -2.87 -20.76
N ILE A 68 5.74 -3.98 -20.03
CA ILE A 68 6.67 -4.34 -18.94
C ILE A 68 7.98 -4.83 -19.51
N ARG A 69 7.95 -5.64 -20.57
CA ARG A 69 9.16 -6.14 -21.22
C ARG A 69 9.99 -5.00 -21.78
N LYS A 70 9.33 -4.06 -22.46
CA LYS A 70 9.98 -2.83 -22.94
C LYS A 70 10.59 -2.00 -21.81
N TYR A 71 9.89 -1.86 -20.70
CA TYR A 71 10.41 -1.16 -19.52
C TYR A 71 11.61 -1.87 -18.90
N LEU A 72 11.53 -3.19 -18.70
CA LEU A 72 12.64 -3.97 -18.16
C LEU A 72 13.87 -3.93 -19.07
N HIS A 73 13.66 -4.06 -20.39
CA HIS A 73 14.74 -3.91 -21.37
C HIS A 73 15.39 -2.53 -21.26
N LYS A 74 14.60 -1.47 -21.06
CA LYS A 74 15.11 -0.11 -20.93
C LYS A 74 15.89 0.12 -19.62
N VAL A 75 15.42 -0.44 -18.50
CA VAL A 75 15.98 -0.14 -17.17
C VAL A 75 17.12 -1.08 -16.80
N ASN A 76 17.02 -2.35 -17.17
CA ASN A 76 17.93 -3.41 -16.74
C ASN A 76 18.67 -4.08 -17.92
N SER A 77 18.51 -3.57 -19.15
CA SER A 77 19.17 -4.09 -20.36
C SER A 77 18.94 -5.59 -20.59
N VAL A 78 17.78 -6.11 -20.15
CA VAL A 78 17.41 -7.52 -20.31
C VAL A 78 16.87 -7.78 -21.72
N PRO A 79 17.08 -8.99 -22.29
CA PRO A 79 16.58 -9.31 -23.63
C PRO A 79 15.03 -9.30 -23.68
N PRO A 80 14.41 -9.12 -24.85
CA PRO A 80 12.95 -9.13 -24.99
C PRO A 80 12.26 -10.42 -24.51
N SER A 81 12.97 -11.55 -24.55
CA SER A 81 12.52 -12.85 -24.04
C SER A 81 12.64 -13.01 -22.52
N TYR A 82 13.07 -11.97 -21.79
CA TYR A 82 13.28 -12.03 -20.36
C TYR A 82 11.98 -12.29 -19.60
N ASN A 83 12.04 -13.26 -18.69
CA ASN A 83 10.93 -13.58 -17.81
C ASN A 83 10.76 -12.48 -16.76
N THR A 84 9.67 -11.70 -16.89
CA THR A 84 9.30 -10.58 -16.01
C THR A 84 9.21 -10.98 -14.55
N SER A 85 8.87 -12.24 -14.25
CA SER A 85 8.78 -12.79 -12.88
C SER A 85 10.13 -12.78 -12.14
N LYS A 86 11.24 -12.74 -12.87
CA LYS A 86 12.59 -12.69 -12.27
C LYS A 86 12.95 -11.32 -11.73
N ASP A 87 12.16 -10.28 -12.06
CA ASP A 87 12.37 -8.92 -11.57
C ASP A 87 11.07 -8.32 -10.97
N PRO A 88 10.61 -8.87 -9.83
CA PRO A 88 9.38 -8.43 -9.20
C PRO A 88 9.46 -6.99 -8.68
N VAL A 89 10.66 -6.48 -8.40
CA VAL A 89 10.86 -5.11 -7.90
C VAL A 89 10.59 -4.09 -9.00
N SER A 90 11.20 -4.25 -10.17
CA SER A 90 11.00 -3.35 -11.32
C SER A 90 9.56 -3.42 -11.82
N VAL A 91 8.99 -4.62 -11.87
CA VAL A 91 7.57 -4.85 -12.19
C VAL A 91 6.67 -4.10 -11.21
N SER A 92 6.88 -4.28 -9.90
CA SER A 92 6.09 -3.62 -8.86
C SER A 92 6.21 -2.10 -8.91
N LYS A 93 7.40 -1.58 -9.21
CA LYS A 93 7.66 -0.14 -9.39
C LYS A 93 6.89 0.42 -10.58
N GLN A 94 7.01 -0.19 -11.76
CA GLN A 94 6.32 0.30 -12.96
C GLN A 94 4.80 0.26 -12.79
N PHE A 95 4.26 -0.83 -12.22
CA PHE A 95 2.83 -0.92 -11.96
C PHE A 95 2.36 0.15 -10.97
N SER A 96 3.11 0.39 -9.90
CA SER A 96 2.76 1.44 -8.93
C SER A 96 2.74 2.83 -9.57
N LEU A 97 3.68 3.13 -10.48
CA LEU A 97 3.70 4.37 -11.24
C LEU A 97 2.47 4.48 -12.17
N LYS A 98 2.16 3.43 -12.93
CA LYS A 98 0.99 3.40 -13.81
C LYS A 98 -0.32 3.52 -13.04
N PHE A 99 -0.47 2.79 -11.93
CA PHE A 99 -1.61 2.88 -11.04
C PHE A 99 -1.77 4.30 -10.50
N ASN A 100 -0.73 4.89 -9.92
CA ASN A 100 -0.80 6.25 -9.37
C ASN A 100 -1.20 7.28 -10.45
N LYS A 101 -0.66 7.14 -11.67
CA LYS A 101 -1.01 8.05 -12.77
C LYS A 101 -2.47 7.89 -13.18
N MET A 102 -2.90 6.66 -13.46
CA MET A 102 -4.28 6.37 -13.84
C MET A 102 -5.27 6.79 -12.74
N PHE A 103 -5.01 6.43 -11.48
CA PHE A 103 -5.87 6.75 -10.36
C PHE A 103 -6.01 8.27 -10.18
N ASN A 104 -4.90 9.01 -10.14
CA ASN A 104 -4.97 10.45 -9.88
C ASN A 104 -5.44 11.26 -11.10
N GLU A 105 -4.94 10.96 -12.31
CA GLU A 105 -5.25 11.76 -13.50
C GLU A 105 -6.58 11.38 -14.15
N VAL A 106 -6.89 10.09 -14.21
CA VAL A 106 -8.11 9.60 -14.89
C VAL A 106 -9.26 9.49 -13.90
N LEU A 107 -9.04 8.84 -12.76
CA LEU A 107 -10.13 8.57 -11.81
C LEU A 107 -10.51 9.81 -11.00
N ILE A 108 -9.55 10.41 -10.29
CA ILE A 108 -9.81 11.55 -9.40
C ILE A 108 -10.00 12.85 -10.19
N LYS A 109 -9.02 13.24 -11.01
CA LYS A 109 -9.09 14.51 -11.78
C LYS A 109 -10.03 14.41 -12.98
N GLY A 110 -9.97 13.30 -13.71
CA GLY A 110 -10.82 13.06 -14.89
C GLY A 110 -12.26 12.71 -14.54
N GLN A 111 -12.56 12.39 -13.27
CA GLN A 111 -13.91 12.11 -12.76
C GLN A 111 -14.66 11.07 -13.60
N VAL A 112 -13.96 10.05 -14.13
CA VAL A 112 -14.58 9.05 -15.02
C VAL A 112 -15.67 8.21 -14.34
N LEU A 113 -15.68 8.18 -13.01
CA LEU A 113 -16.73 7.56 -12.19
C LEU A 113 -17.63 8.59 -11.51
N GLY A 114 -17.57 9.85 -11.93
CA GLY A 114 -18.14 11.01 -11.24
C GLY A 114 -17.15 11.66 -10.27
N GLN A 115 -17.62 12.70 -9.58
CA GLN A 115 -16.83 13.41 -8.58
C GLN A 115 -16.56 12.51 -7.37
N VAL A 116 -15.28 12.22 -7.10
CA VAL A 116 -14.85 11.46 -5.93
C VAL A 116 -14.71 12.39 -4.73
N ARG A 117 -15.49 12.13 -3.66
CA ARG A 117 -15.43 12.89 -2.41
C ARG A 117 -14.33 12.40 -1.47
N GLU A 118 -14.24 11.09 -1.31
CA GLU A 118 -13.27 10.43 -0.43
C GLU A 118 -12.89 9.09 -1.04
N PHE A 119 -11.68 8.60 -0.77
CA PHE A 119 -11.26 7.28 -1.20
C PHE A 119 -10.20 6.70 -0.27
N CYS A 120 -10.10 5.38 -0.24
CA CYS A 120 -8.95 4.71 0.35
C CYS A 120 -8.51 3.56 -0.54
N TYR A 121 -7.21 3.25 -0.55
CA TYR A 121 -6.75 2.05 -1.22
C TYR A 121 -5.62 1.36 -0.45
N LYS A 122 -5.53 0.05 -0.67
CA LYS A 122 -4.52 -0.81 -0.10
C LYS A 122 -3.76 -1.52 -1.22
N LYS A 123 -2.44 -1.46 -1.14
CA LYS A 123 -1.55 -2.30 -1.95
C LYS A 123 -1.31 -3.62 -1.24
N GLU A 124 -1.60 -4.71 -1.93
CA GLU A 124 -1.31 -6.08 -1.54
C GLU A 124 -0.43 -6.75 -2.60
N TYR A 125 0.05 -7.95 -2.29
CA TYR A 125 0.80 -8.78 -3.22
C TYR A 125 0.09 -10.12 -3.35
N GLN A 126 -0.14 -10.52 -4.60
CA GLN A 126 -0.66 -11.85 -4.90
C GLN A 126 0.40 -12.91 -4.56
N ALA A 127 -0.01 -14.18 -4.45
CA ALA A 127 0.90 -15.30 -4.16
C ALA A 127 2.10 -15.38 -5.11
N ARG A 128 1.95 -14.88 -6.34
CA ARG A 128 2.99 -14.78 -7.37
C ARG A 128 3.91 -13.56 -7.25
N GLY A 129 3.76 -12.76 -6.20
CA GLY A 129 4.56 -11.55 -5.95
C GLY A 129 4.15 -10.32 -6.75
N ALA A 130 3.09 -10.41 -7.56
CA ALA A 130 2.57 -9.28 -8.33
C ALA A 130 1.74 -8.34 -7.44
N PRO A 131 1.90 -7.02 -7.56
CA PRO A 131 1.14 -6.04 -6.79
C PRO A 131 -0.35 -6.01 -7.19
N HIS A 132 -1.19 -5.73 -6.21
CA HIS A 132 -2.64 -5.64 -6.32
C HIS A 132 -3.14 -4.42 -5.55
N TYR A 133 -4.02 -3.61 -6.13
CA TYR A 133 -4.64 -2.49 -5.40
C TYR A 133 -6.13 -2.75 -5.21
N HIS A 134 -6.58 -2.71 -3.96
CA HIS A 134 -7.99 -2.68 -3.61
C HIS A 134 -8.36 -1.26 -3.19
N CYS A 135 -9.36 -0.67 -3.83
CA CYS A 135 -9.78 0.70 -3.62
C CYS A 135 -11.26 0.75 -3.21
N LEU A 136 -11.56 1.58 -2.22
CA LEU A 136 -12.90 2.02 -1.85
C LEU A 136 -13.06 3.46 -2.32
N ILE A 137 -14.15 3.73 -3.04
CA ILE A 137 -14.51 5.04 -3.59
C ILE A 137 -15.96 5.32 -3.23
#